data_AF-A0A3C0BRB8-F1
#
_entry.id   AF-A0A3C0BRB8-F1
#
_cell.length_a   1.000
_cell.length_b   1.000
_cell.length_c   1.000
_cell.angle_alpha   90.00
_cell.angle_beta   90.00
_cell.angle_gamma   90.00
#
_symmetry.space_group_name_H-M   'P 1'
#
loop_
_entity.id
_entity.type
_entity.pdbx_description
1 polymer ?
#
loop_
_entity_poly.entity_id
_entity_poly.type
_entity_poly.pdbx_seq_one_letter_code
_entity_poly.pdbx_strand_id
1 'polypeptide(L)' 'TMFVDGYVVVGHVAADVVKKLLTERPPIVGIAIPGMPSGVPGMGGQK' A
#
# COMPACT_ATOMS: atom_id res chain seq x y z
N THR A 1 -9.84 -3.67 1.34
CA THR A 1 -8.57 -4.13 0.75
C THR A 1 -8.80 -4.40 -0.72
N MET A 2 -7.95 -3.88 -1.59
CA MET A 2 -8.02 -3.98 -3.04
C MET A 2 -6.63 -4.33 -3.58
N PHE A 3 -6.57 -5.01 -4.73
CA PHE A 3 -5.32 -5.33 -5.41
C PHE A 3 -5.31 -4.63 -6.77
N VAL A 4 -4.24 -3.89 -7.06
CA VAL A 4 -4.10 -3.12 -8.30
C VAL A 4 -2.71 -3.37 -8.88
N ASP A 5 -2.63 -4.00 -10.04
CA ASP A 5 -1.38 -4.20 -10.80
C ASP A 5 -0.23 -4.81 -9.97
N GLY A 6 -0.57 -5.76 -9.08
CA GLY A 6 0.40 -6.41 -8.17
C GLY A 6 0.63 -5.68 -6.85
N TYR A 7 0.04 -4.50 -6.65
CA TYR A 7 0.13 -3.73 -5.41
C TYR A 7 -1.13 -3.90 -4.54
N VAL A 8 -0.92 -3.96 -3.23
CA VAL A 8 -1.99 -4.03 -2.23
C VAL A 8 -2.42 -2.62 -1.84
N VAL A 9 -3.70 -2.30 -1.97
CA VAL A 9 -4.28 -1.01 -1.58
C VAL A 9 -5.27 -1.23 -0.43
N VAL A 10 -4.98 -0.68 0.75
CA VAL A 10 -5.81 -0.87 1.96
C VAL A 10 -6.37 0.45 2.44
N GLY A 11 -7.68 0.48 2.71
CA GLY A 11 -8.39 1.69 3.11
C GLY A 11 -8.92 2.51 1.93
N HIS A 12 -9.49 3.68 2.23
CA HIS A 12 -10.11 4.55 1.24
C HIS A 12 -9.06 5.44 0.57
N VAL A 13 -8.23 4.84 -0.28
CA VAL A 13 -7.13 5.54 -0.96
C VAL A 13 -7.67 6.33 -2.14
N ALA A 14 -7.33 7.62 -2.21
CA ALA A 14 -7.73 8.48 -3.32
C ALA A 14 -7.16 7.97 -4.65
N ALA A 15 -7.94 8.10 -5.73
CA ALA A 15 -7.56 7.61 -7.05
C ALA A 15 -6.26 8.24 -7.57
N ASP A 16 -5.96 9.49 -7.22
CA ASP A 16 -4.72 10.17 -7.61
C ASP A 16 -3.48 9.52 -7.00
N VAL A 17 -3.58 8.98 -5.78
CA VAL A 17 -2.49 8.25 -5.12
C VAL A 17 -2.25 6.90 -5.81
N VAL A 18 -3.33 6.21 -6.20
CA VAL A 18 -3.23 4.96 -6.96
C VAL A 18 -2.59 5.23 -8.33
N LYS A 19 -3.00 6.30 -9.02
CA LYS A 19 -2.37 6.72 -10.30
C LYS A 19 -0.89 7.02 -10.13
N LYS A 20 -0.49 7.74 -9.09
CA LYS A 20 0.92 7.99 -8.78
C LYS A 20 1.68 6.69 -8.53
N LEU A 21 1.12 5.77 -7.75
CA LEU A 21 1.75 4.47 -7.52
C LEU A 21 1.94 3.68 -8.81
N LEU A 22 0.95 3.69 -9.71
CA LEU A 22 1.07 3.01 -11.01
C LEU A 22 2.03 3.71 -11.99
N THR A 23 2.27 5.01 -11.80
CA THR A 23 3.19 5.80 -12.64
C THR A 23 4.64 5.70 -12.15
N GLU A 24 4.85 5.89 -10.86
CA GLU A 24 6.19 5.87 -10.24
C GLU A 24 6.69 4.45 -9.99
N ARG A 25 5.78 3.46 -9.92
CA ARG A 25 6.05 2.04 -9.62
C ARG A 25 7.14 1.84 -8.57
N PRO A 26 6.98 2.43 -7.37
CA PRO A 26 7.98 2.30 -6.32
C PRO A 26 8.15 0.82 -5.92
N PRO A 27 9.34 0.42 -5.44
CA PRO A 27 9.63 -0.94 -5.01
C PRO A 27 8.98 -1.25 -3.64
N ILE A 28 7.65 -1.23 -3.59
CA ILE A 28 6.84 -1.54 -2.41
C ILE A 28 5.79 -2.59 -2.76
N VAL A 29 5.25 -3.28 -1.77
CA VAL A 29 4.18 -4.27 -1.97
C VAL A 29 2.79 -3.59 -2.04
N GLY A 30 2.64 -2.37 -1.54
CA GLY A 30 1.34 -1.69 -1.50
C GLY A 30 1.29 -0.42 -0.63
N ILE A 31 0.13 0.24 -0.63
CA ILE A 31 -0.17 1.43 0.18
C ILE A 31 -1.39 1.17 1.05
N ALA A 32 -1.32 1.67 2.28
CA ALA A 32 -2.45 1.66 3.19
C ALA A 32 -2.66 3.08 3.72
N ILE A 33 -3.92 3.52 3.83
CA ILE A 33 -4.24 4.70 4.65
C ILE A 33 -4.62 4.18 6.04
N PRO A 34 -3.76 4.39 7.05
CA PRO A 34 -4.03 3.93 8.41
C PRO A 34 -5.07 4.84 9.06
N GLY A 35 -6.25 4.28 9.32
CA GLY A 35 -7.21 4.77 10.32
C GLY A 35 -7.14 3.99 11.63
N MET A 36 -6.11 3.15 11.82
CA MET A 36 -5.94 2.29 13.01
C MET A 36 -4.56 2.55 13.65
N PRO A 37 -4.48 2.54 15.00
CA PRO A 37 -3.28 2.88 15.75
C PRO A 37 -2.12 1.94 15.40
N SER A 38 -0.92 2.51 15.28
CA SER A 38 0.33 1.81 15.01
C SER A 38 0.58 0.69 16.01
N GLY A 39 0.73 -0.56 15.53
CA GLY A 39 1.06 -1.70 16.38
C GLY A 39 0.96 -3.09 15.75
N VAL A 40 1.00 -3.22 14.42
CA VAL A 40 0.97 -4.54 13.76
C VAL A 40 2.41 -5.09 13.55
N PRO A 41 2.78 -6.20 14.21
CA PRO A 41 4.03 -6.92 13.93
C PRO A 41 3.90 -7.64 12.58
N GLY A 42 4.92 -7.58 11.73
CA GLY A 42 4.97 -8.45 10.53
C GLY A 42 5.41 -7.84 9.20
N MET A 43 5.97 -6.63 9.14
CA MET A 43 6.78 -6.26 7.97
C MET A 43 8.05 -7.10 7.99
N GLY A 44 7.98 -8.25 7.32
CA GLY A 44 9.07 -9.19 7.14
C GLY A 44 10.26 -8.50 6.49
N GLY A 45 11.22 -8.10 7.33
CA GLY A 45 12.57 -7.81 6.89
C GLY A 45 13.16 -9.07 6.24
N GLN A 46 13.88 -8.83 5.15
CA GLN A 46 14.57 -9.82 4.33
C GLN A 46 15.38 -10.83 5.16
N LYS A 47 15.36 -12.08 4.74
CA LYS A 47 16.53 -12.96 4.80
C LYS A 47 16.95 -13.26 3.38
#